data_AF-K2S9V6-F1
#
_entry.id   AF-K2S9V6-F1
#
_cell.length_a   1.000
_cell.length_b   1.000
_cell.length_c   1.000
_cell.angle_alpha   90.00
_cell.angle_beta   90.00
_cell.angle_gamma   90.00
#
_symmetry.space_group_name_H-M   'P 1'
#
loop_
_entity.id
_entity.type
_entity.pdbx_description
1 polymer ?
#
loop_
_entity_poly.entity_id
_entity_poly.type
_entity_poly.pdbx_seq_one_letter_code
_entity_poly.pdbx_strand_id
1 'polypeptide(L)'
;MLPPDGMPMPDPFEQNGSTASTTSMFNDAETVDTMQSTNTAPSSLSSGRSPRLVDLLLPGTDLNAPSPEYLSWRAQYPDSLYQPPGLDLPPPDPMDEDGVEDIIRDPVINPDHEAWVMRLPSPVPSESSSSSGGATPRSDPFNMLLREPSLAMDSPELMTWRFDQQTCGILSVKDGPTENPWRTLIWPLAKDSPALYHAIASMTNFHTSKHEPQLRVQGIEHMRTSIEALATGIQNMRVDTAIATTLALAFSETWDQHTSTGIDHIKGAKILVHQALIRHQRSPLHGDELARLKFLCNTWVYMDVIARLTSVDDDESNDFDAVASMFAGPFEYEAQLDPLMGCASTLFPIIGHVANLVRRVRRSESNSPAVISQAMDLKTQLEDWVPQAFFEVPEDPTSQIQHSLQTAEAYRWATLLYLHQAVPEIPSLSSAELAKKVLIYLATVPLSSRAVIVHIYPLMAAGCEAATDEDRQWVRQRWESMSTRMVIGIIDRCLDITKEVWARRDTYAARIRGKVKVATKSSNSHKRGASPNEEMSDEPVRWNECFVGANKRRATIGPFDIPRPTTVREQRRGSTDFGTGVVDREFTVRGRLHWLSVMKDWGWEVLLG
;
A
#
# COMPACT_ATOMS: atom_id res chain seq x y z
N MET A 1 45.93 -59.39 41.52
CA MET A 1 45.73 -57.95 41.28
C MET A 1 44.38 -57.76 40.60
N LEU A 2 43.68 -56.70 40.95
CA LEU A 2 42.33 -56.23 40.57
C LEU A 2 42.38 -54.69 40.70
N PRO A 3 41.38 -53.86 40.29
CA PRO A 3 40.10 -54.07 39.58
C PRO A 3 39.98 -53.03 38.40
N PRO A 4 38.84 -52.35 38.06
CA PRO A 4 37.38 -52.60 38.21
C PRO A 4 36.50 -52.41 36.93
N ASP A 5 35.28 -52.98 37.00
CA ASP A 5 33.92 -52.41 36.78
C ASP A 5 33.71 -51.12 35.94
N GLY A 6 32.57 -50.89 35.26
CA GLY A 6 31.34 -51.70 35.11
C GLY A 6 30.17 -50.85 34.57
N MET A 7 29.26 -51.44 33.76
CA MET A 7 28.08 -50.78 33.18
C MET A 7 26.92 -51.79 33.04
N PRO A 8 25.79 -51.62 33.76
CA PRO A 8 24.58 -52.40 33.53
C PRO A 8 23.56 -51.67 32.63
N MET A 9 22.85 -52.44 31.81
CA MET A 9 21.67 -52.01 31.05
C MET A 9 20.45 -51.79 31.98
N PRO A 10 19.52 -50.87 31.68
CA PRO A 10 18.19 -50.83 32.31
C PRO A 10 17.14 -51.66 31.54
N ASP A 11 16.15 -52.15 32.28
CA ASP A 11 14.99 -52.93 31.82
C ASP A 11 13.95 -52.08 31.04
N PRO A 12 13.04 -52.70 30.28
CA PRO A 12 11.99 -52.00 29.55
C PRO A 12 10.70 -51.88 30.39
N PHE A 13 10.31 -50.67 30.80
CA PHE A 13 8.92 -50.21 31.00
C PHE A 13 8.95 -48.85 31.70
N GLU A 14 8.89 -47.74 30.95
CA GLU A 14 8.41 -46.48 31.50
C GLU A 14 7.79 -45.61 30.38
N GLN A 15 6.47 -45.38 30.48
CA GLN A 15 5.79 -44.35 29.71
C GLN A 15 5.95 -43.02 30.46
N ASN A 16 6.53 -42.03 29.80
CA ASN A 16 6.39 -40.62 30.22
C ASN A 16 6.21 -39.75 28.99
N GLY A 17 4.93 -39.49 28.65
CA GLY A 17 4.58 -38.42 27.73
C GLY A 17 4.57 -37.09 28.49
N SER A 18 5.18 -36.06 27.90
CA SER A 18 5.05 -34.68 28.39
C SER A 18 4.54 -33.80 27.25
N THR A 19 3.24 -33.55 27.27
CA THR A 19 2.55 -32.63 26.35
C THR A 19 2.67 -31.20 26.88
N ALA A 20 3.50 -30.38 26.25
CA ALA A 20 3.53 -28.93 26.49
C ALA A 20 2.57 -28.21 25.53
N SER A 21 1.47 -27.69 26.06
CA SER A 21 0.35 -27.13 25.28
C SER A 21 0.60 -25.72 24.77
N THR A 22 0.26 -25.44 23.52
CA THR A 22 0.37 -24.13 22.85
C THR A 22 -0.87 -23.23 22.99
N THR A 23 -1.75 -23.51 23.96
CA THR A 23 -3.10 -22.92 24.05
C THR A 23 -3.21 -21.59 24.81
N SER A 24 -2.08 -20.96 25.19
CA SER A 24 -2.05 -19.91 26.23
C SER A 24 -2.35 -18.47 25.76
N MET A 25 -2.63 -18.20 24.48
CA MET A 25 -2.78 -16.82 23.97
C MET A 25 -4.21 -16.34 23.73
N PHE A 26 -5.24 -17.15 24.04
CA PHE A 26 -6.64 -16.82 23.72
C PHE A 26 -7.61 -16.79 24.93
N ASN A 27 -7.13 -16.99 26.17
CA ASN A 27 -8.03 -17.31 27.29
C ASN A 27 -7.77 -16.58 28.62
N ASP A 28 -7.11 -15.42 28.63
CA ASP A 28 -6.94 -14.60 29.85
C ASP A 28 -8.20 -13.77 30.16
N ALA A 29 -9.21 -14.44 30.73
CA ALA A 29 -10.42 -13.82 31.29
C ALA A 29 -11.01 -14.64 32.46
N GLU A 30 -10.21 -14.92 33.50
CA GLU A 30 -10.71 -15.44 34.79
C GLU A 30 -10.93 -14.27 35.77
N THR A 31 -12.18 -13.92 36.09
CA THR A 31 -12.93 -14.42 37.26
C THR A 31 -12.20 -14.31 38.59
N VAL A 32 -12.49 -13.24 39.33
CA VAL A 32 -12.20 -13.10 40.76
C VAL A 32 -13.53 -12.94 41.51
N ASP A 33 -13.61 -13.53 42.71
CA ASP A 33 -14.82 -13.73 43.50
C ASP A 33 -15.65 -12.47 43.83
N THR A 34 -16.92 -12.75 44.09
CA THR A 34 -17.98 -11.80 44.46
C THR A 34 -17.70 -11.00 45.73
N MET A 35 -17.67 -9.67 45.60
CA MET A 35 -18.30 -8.75 46.56
C MET A 35 -18.88 -7.51 45.86
N GLN A 36 -20.02 -7.03 46.37
CA GLN A 36 -20.83 -5.98 45.75
C GLN A 36 -20.18 -4.59 45.85
N SER A 37 -20.06 -3.88 44.74
CA SER A 37 -20.02 -2.40 44.73
C SER A 37 -20.52 -1.85 43.39
N THR A 38 -21.14 -0.66 43.44
CA THR A 38 -21.94 -0.06 42.36
C THR A 38 -21.15 0.86 41.42
N ASN A 39 -21.52 0.83 40.13
CA ASN A 39 -21.39 1.90 39.13
C ASN A 39 -20.00 2.53 38.87
N THR A 40 -19.29 2.06 37.84
CA THR A 40 -18.49 2.91 36.92
C THR A 40 -18.36 2.23 35.55
N ALA A 41 -18.37 3.01 34.46
CA ALA A 41 -18.29 2.51 33.09
C ALA A 41 -16.84 2.11 32.68
N PRO A 42 -16.65 1.14 31.76
CA PRO A 42 -15.34 0.80 31.24
C PRO A 42 -14.91 1.76 30.13
N SER A 43 -13.94 2.63 30.43
CA SER A 43 -13.27 3.47 29.43
C SER A 43 -11.75 3.33 29.56
N SER A 44 -11.16 2.41 28.81
CA SER A 44 -9.70 2.25 28.72
C SER A 44 -9.28 1.45 27.48
N LEU A 45 -9.38 2.06 26.30
CA LEU A 45 -8.50 1.70 25.19
C LEU A 45 -7.07 2.14 25.58
N SER A 46 -6.06 1.29 25.36
CA SER A 46 -4.68 1.73 25.51
C SER A 46 -4.36 2.74 24.42
N SER A 47 -3.93 3.94 24.79
CA SER A 47 -3.61 5.03 23.86
C SER A 47 -2.65 4.58 22.75
N GLY A 48 -3.13 4.57 21.50
CA GLY A 48 -2.33 4.26 20.32
C GLY A 48 -2.58 2.91 19.62
N ARG A 49 -3.74 2.26 19.83
CA ARG A 49 -4.22 1.15 18.97
C ARG A 49 -5.57 1.49 18.35
N SER A 50 -5.71 1.26 17.04
CA SER A 50 -6.97 1.35 16.33
C SER A 50 -8.01 0.37 16.90
N PRO A 51 -9.31 0.70 16.89
CA PRO A 51 -10.38 -0.27 17.12
C PRO A 51 -10.27 -1.42 16.11
N ARG A 52 -10.37 -2.67 16.58
CA ARG A 52 -10.44 -3.83 15.69
C ARG A 52 -11.82 -3.92 15.08
N LEU A 53 -11.94 -4.55 13.91
CA LEU A 53 -13.23 -4.69 13.24
C LEU A 53 -14.24 -5.52 14.06
N VAL A 54 -13.77 -6.44 14.91
CA VAL A 54 -14.60 -7.18 15.87
C VAL A 54 -15.19 -6.30 16.98
N ASP A 55 -14.51 -5.22 17.39
CA ASP A 55 -14.97 -4.33 18.45
C ASP A 55 -16.17 -3.47 18.00
N LEU A 56 -16.32 -3.29 16.68
CA LEU A 56 -17.37 -2.48 16.05
C LEU A 56 -18.71 -3.23 15.91
N LEU A 57 -18.77 -4.50 16.28
CA LEU A 57 -19.98 -5.34 16.20
C LEU A 57 -20.88 -5.27 17.45
N LEU A 58 -20.55 -4.41 18.41
CA LEU A 58 -21.41 -4.16 19.57
C LEU A 58 -22.74 -3.50 19.13
N PRO A 59 -23.90 -3.98 19.62
CA PRO A 59 -25.21 -3.45 19.22
C PRO A 59 -25.33 -1.93 19.44
N GLY A 60 -25.60 -1.19 18.36
CA GLY A 60 -25.72 0.28 18.38
C GLY A 60 -24.49 1.04 17.88
N THR A 61 -23.43 0.35 17.43
CA THR A 61 -22.27 1.00 16.79
C THR A 61 -22.60 1.44 15.37
N ASP A 62 -22.40 2.72 15.04
CA ASP A 62 -22.51 3.23 13.67
C ASP A 62 -21.25 2.89 12.87
N LEU A 63 -21.37 1.92 11.97
CA LEU A 63 -20.30 1.42 11.09
C LEU A 63 -19.86 2.43 10.00
N ASN A 64 -20.34 3.68 10.03
CA ASN A 64 -19.90 4.75 9.12
C ASN A 64 -19.43 6.01 9.86
N ALA A 65 -19.44 6.03 11.20
CA ALA A 65 -19.04 7.19 11.98
C ALA A 65 -17.51 7.38 12.03
N PRO A 66 -16.98 8.60 11.85
CA PRO A 66 -15.58 8.91 12.12
C PRO A 66 -15.22 8.65 13.59
N SER A 67 -13.95 8.33 13.87
CA SER A 67 -13.52 8.01 15.23
C SER A 67 -13.79 9.16 16.22
N PRO A 68 -14.13 8.87 17.49
CA PRO A 68 -14.32 9.92 18.50
C PRO A 68 -13.10 10.82 18.67
N GLU A 69 -11.89 10.26 18.49
CA GLU A 69 -10.63 10.99 18.51
C GLU A 69 -10.51 11.98 17.35
N TYR A 70 -10.83 11.57 16.11
CA TYR A 70 -10.90 12.46 14.95
C TYR A 70 -11.92 13.59 15.15
N LEU A 71 -13.10 13.28 15.69
CA LEU A 71 -14.12 14.29 16.02
C LEU A 71 -13.63 15.27 17.10
N SER A 72 -12.90 14.78 18.11
CA SER A 72 -12.31 15.62 19.15
C SER A 72 -11.20 16.54 18.62
N TRP A 73 -10.37 16.04 17.70
CA TRP A 73 -9.33 16.82 17.03
C TRP A 73 -9.95 17.90 16.12
N ARG A 74 -10.99 17.54 15.35
CA ARG A 74 -11.77 18.47 14.53
C ARG A 74 -12.41 19.59 15.35
N ALA A 75 -12.89 19.28 16.56
CA ALA A 75 -13.43 20.27 17.48
C ALA A 75 -12.36 21.21 18.08
N GLN A 76 -11.10 20.78 18.17
CA GLN A 76 -9.98 21.60 18.64
C GLN A 76 -9.40 22.53 17.56
N TYR A 77 -9.58 22.19 16.27
CA TYR A 77 -9.00 22.93 15.13
C TYR A 77 -10.03 23.25 14.02
N PRO A 78 -11.12 23.99 14.32
CA PRO A 78 -12.22 24.23 13.37
C PRO A 78 -11.83 25.02 12.12
N ASP A 79 -10.75 25.81 12.15
CA ASP A 79 -10.36 26.71 11.05
C ASP A 79 -9.40 26.08 10.02
N SER A 80 -9.10 24.77 10.11
CA SER A 80 -8.10 24.09 9.25
C SER A 80 -8.67 23.59 7.92
N LEU A 81 -9.22 24.52 7.12
CA LEU A 81 -9.50 24.47 5.67
C LEU A 81 -10.47 23.41 5.07
N TYR A 82 -11.22 23.91 4.08
CA TYR A 82 -12.09 23.22 3.11
C TYR A 82 -13.36 22.50 3.64
N GLN A 83 -14.49 23.21 3.61
CA GLN A 83 -15.81 22.58 3.56
C GLN A 83 -16.07 22.04 2.15
N PRO A 84 -16.57 20.80 1.98
CA PRO A 84 -17.15 20.38 0.71
C PRO A 84 -18.42 21.21 0.43
N PRO A 85 -18.73 21.59 -0.83
CA PRO A 85 -20.00 22.21 -1.15
C PRO A 85 -21.15 21.29 -0.76
N GLY A 86 -22.11 21.82 0.01
CA GLY A 86 -23.30 21.08 0.41
C GLY A 86 -24.22 20.74 -0.77
N LEU A 87 -24.99 19.68 -0.61
CA LEU A 87 -26.01 19.22 -1.55
C LEU A 87 -27.21 20.20 -1.59
N ASP A 88 -27.11 21.26 -2.38
CA ASP A 88 -28.25 22.08 -2.81
C ASP A 88 -28.29 22.13 -4.34
N LEU A 89 -28.96 21.14 -4.94
CA LEU A 89 -29.29 21.13 -6.37
C LEU A 89 -30.51 22.05 -6.61
N PRO A 90 -30.41 23.10 -7.45
CA PRO A 90 -31.59 23.79 -7.96
C PRO A 90 -32.37 22.85 -8.90
N PRO A 91 -33.70 23.00 -9.01
CA PRO A 91 -34.51 22.14 -9.87
C PRO A 91 -34.18 22.36 -11.36
N PRO A 92 -34.30 21.33 -12.21
CA PRO A 92 -34.01 21.46 -13.64
C PRO A 92 -35.15 22.19 -14.37
N ASP A 93 -34.80 23.27 -15.06
CA ASP A 93 -35.62 23.80 -16.15
C ASP A 93 -35.46 22.91 -17.39
N PRO A 94 -36.54 22.62 -18.15
CA PRO A 94 -36.43 21.86 -19.38
C PRO A 94 -36.10 22.78 -20.56
N MET A 95 -35.12 22.41 -21.40
CA MET A 95 -35.25 22.30 -22.86
C MET A 95 -33.92 21.90 -23.55
N ASP A 96 -34.08 21.43 -24.79
CA ASP A 96 -33.06 21.20 -25.82
C ASP A 96 -32.13 19.98 -25.66
N GLU A 97 -32.67 18.82 -26.06
CA GLU A 97 -31.93 17.78 -26.77
C GLU A 97 -31.32 18.35 -28.06
N ASP A 98 -30.03 18.13 -28.32
CA ASP A 98 -29.56 17.69 -29.65
C ASP A 98 -28.07 17.29 -29.68
N GLY A 99 -27.81 16.02 -30.02
CA GLY A 99 -26.69 15.59 -30.86
C GLY A 99 -25.24 15.65 -30.36
N VAL A 100 -24.77 14.59 -29.68
CA VAL A 100 -23.43 14.01 -29.92
C VAL A 100 -23.55 12.47 -29.92
N GLU A 101 -23.01 11.83 -30.96
CA GLU A 101 -23.11 10.38 -31.18
C GLU A 101 -22.04 9.59 -30.40
N ASP A 102 -22.45 8.59 -29.63
CA ASP A 102 -21.53 7.61 -29.01
C ASP A 102 -21.17 6.50 -30.00
N ILE A 103 -19.89 6.45 -30.39
CA ILE A 103 -19.33 5.37 -31.22
C ILE A 103 -19.05 4.14 -30.33
N ILE A 104 -19.98 3.19 -30.35
CA ILE A 104 -19.76 1.85 -29.77
C ILE A 104 -18.60 1.17 -30.52
N ARG A 105 -17.55 0.79 -29.79
CA ARG A 105 -16.46 -0.06 -30.30
C ARG A 105 -16.65 -1.48 -29.79
N ASP A 106 -17.02 -2.38 -30.68
CA ASP A 106 -17.03 -3.82 -30.40
C ASP A 106 -15.62 -4.32 -30.01
N PRO A 107 -15.49 -5.19 -29.00
CA PRO A 107 -14.22 -5.85 -28.70
C PRO A 107 -13.91 -6.93 -29.75
N VAL A 108 -12.70 -6.88 -30.30
CA VAL A 108 -12.19 -7.90 -31.23
C VAL A 108 -11.99 -9.21 -30.47
N ILE A 109 -12.80 -10.23 -30.78
CA ILE A 109 -12.67 -11.58 -30.24
C ILE A 109 -11.45 -12.26 -30.91
N ASN A 110 -10.46 -12.64 -30.11
CA ASN A 110 -9.33 -13.45 -30.54
C ASN A 110 -9.74 -14.95 -30.56
N PRO A 111 -9.60 -15.70 -31.67
CA PRO A 111 -10.23 -17.01 -31.81
C PRO A 111 -9.30 -18.18 -31.45
N ASP A 112 -9.20 -18.53 -30.15
CA ASP A 112 -8.48 -19.76 -29.70
C ASP A 112 -9.13 -20.47 -28.49
N HIS A 113 -10.46 -20.38 -28.37
CA HIS A 113 -11.24 -21.15 -27.38
C HIS A 113 -12.16 -22.20 -28.03
N GLU A 114 -11.60 -23.14 -28.82
CA GLU A 114 -12.30 -24.37 -29.20
C GLU A 114 -12.14 -25.47 -28.14
N ALA A 115 -12.88 -25.34 -27.04
CA ALA A 115 -13.29 -26.48 -26.21
C ALA A 115 -14.70 -26.20 -25.65
N TRP A 116 -15.64 -27.11 -25.93
CA TRP A 116 -17.02 -27.13 -25.40
C TRP A 116 -18.04 -26.09 -25.94
N VAL A 117 -18.23 -26.02 -27.27
CA VAL A 117 -19.50 -25.53 -27.84
C VAL A 117 -20.00 -26.47 -28.95
N MET A 118 -21.19 -27.06 -28.75
CA MET A 118 -21.88 -27.88 -29.75
C MET A 118 -22.48 -26.98 -30.84
N ARG A 119 -21.95 -27.01 -32.07
CA ARG A 119 -22.56 -26.32 -33.22
C ARG A 119 -23.84 -27.04 -33.67
N LEU A 120 -24.95 -26.31 -33.72
CA LEU A 120 -26.13 -26.64 -34.55
C LEU A 120 -26.36 -25.52 -35.58
N PRO A 121 -26.87 -25.82 -36.79
CA PRO A 121 -26.87 -24.87 -37.90
C PRO A 121 -28.08 -23.93 -37.89
N SER A 122 -27.84 -22.65 -38.22
CA SER A 122 -28.87 -21.62 -38.37
C SER A 122 -29.68 -21.76 -39.67
N PRO A 123 -31.02 -21.67 -39.64
CA PRO A 123 -31.84 -21.43 -40.83
C PRO A 123 -31.97 -19.93 -41.13
N VAL A 124 -32.02 -19.59 -42.42
CA VAL A 124 -32.29 -18.23 -42.93
C VAL A 124 -33.76 -17.79 -42.71
N PRO A 125 -34.04 -16.47 -42.58
CA PRO A 125 -35.40 -15.97 -42.47
C PRO A 125 -36.11 -15.89 -43.84
N SER A 126 -37.45 -15.92 -43.83
CA SER A 126 -38.31 -15.57 -44.96
C SER A 126 -39.55 -14.82 -44.44
N GLU A 127 -40.11 -13.95 -45.27
CA GLU A 127 -40.94 -12.82 -44.83
C GLU A 127 -42.42 -13.11 -44.61
N SER A 128 -43.07 -12.23 -43.80
CA SER A 128 -44.51 -11.89 -43.82
C SER A 128 -45.49 -12.96 -43.26
N SER A 129 -46.67 -12.65 -42.69
CA SER A 129 -47.35 -11.36 -42.42
C SER A 129 -48.43 -11.49 -41.32
N SER A 130 -48.74 -10.37 -40.66
CA SER A 130 -50.00 -9.98 -39.96
C SER A 130 -50.97 -11.03 -39.35
N SER A 131 -51.29 -10.89 -38.05
CA SER A 131 -52.60 -10.32 -37.60
C SER A 131 -52.82 -10.45 -36.08
N SER A 132 -53.82 -9.74 -35.56
CA SER A 132 -54.10 -9.50 -34.14
C SER A 132 -54.98 -10.57 -33.46
N GLY A 133 -54.74 -10.81 -32.17
CA GLY A 133 -55.64 -11.59 -31.32
C GLY A 133 -55.01 -11.91 -29.95
N GLY A 134 -55.60 -11.42 -28.86
CA GLY A 134 -54.98 -11.51 -27.53
C GLY A 134 -55.09 -12.89 -26.88
N ALA A 135 -53.99 -13.34 -26.25
CA ALA A 135 -53.98 -14.33 -25.19
C ALA A 135 -52.76 -14.10 -24.28
N THR A 136 -52.91 -14.49 -23.01
CA THR A 136 -51.93 -14.62 -21.91
C THR A 136 -50.43 -14.47 -22.22
N PRO A 137 -49.63 -13.89 -21.31
CA PRO A 137 -48.16 -13.88 -21.43
C PRO A 137 -47.62 -15.30 -21.27
N ARG A 138 -47.57 -16.05 -22.38
CA ARG A 138 -46.76 -17.25 -22.51
C ARG A 138 -45.31 -16.80 -22.47
N SER A 139 -44.60 -17.19 -21.42
CA SER A 139 -43.16 -17.04 -21.32
C SER A 139 -42.51 -17.64 -22.56
N ASP A 140 -41.94 -16.77 -23.39
CA ASP A 140 -41.26 -17.17 -24.62
C ASP A 140 -40.07 -18.09 -24.28
N PRO A 141 -40.03 -19.35 -24.74
CA PRO A 141 -38.98 -20.30 -24.38
C PRO A 141 -37.57 -19.78 -24.70
N PHE A 142 -37.43 -18.94 -25.74
CA PHE A 142 -36.16 -18.34 -26.11
C PHE A 142 -35.68 -17.27 -25.10
N ASN A 143 -36.60 -16.54 -24.46
CA ASN A 143 -36.24 -15.60 -23.39
C ASN A 143 -35.83 -16.30 -22.07
N MET A 144 -36.12 -17.59 -21.91
CA MET A 144 -35.55 -18.40 -20.82
C MET A 144 -34.15 -18.92 -21.14
N LEU A 145 -33.80 -19.10 -22.41
CA LEU A 145 -32.48 -19.59 -22.85
C LEU A 145 -31.43 -18.48 -22.98
N LEU A 146 -31.85 -17.22 -23.11
CA LEU A 146 -31.00 -16.03 -23.12
C LEU A 146 -30.91 -15.32 -21.76
N ARG A 147 -31.57 -15.85 -20.73
CA ARG A 147 -31.43 -15.33 -19.37
C ARG A 147 -30.12 -15.85 -18.78
N GLU A 148 -29.14 -14.96 -18.63
CA GLU A 148 -27.95 -15.25 -17.83
C GLU A 148 -28.37 -15.85 -16.48
N PRO A 149 -27.69 -16.91 -15.99
CA PRO A 149 -28.07 -17.52 -14.72
C PRO A 149 -27.99 -16.47 -13.61
N SER A 150 -29.14 -16.08 -13.05
CA SER A 150 -29.18 -15.20 -11.89
C SER A 150 -28.75 -16.00 -10.66
N LEU A 151 -27.43 -16.12 -10.47
CA LEU A 151 -26.82 -16.70 -9.29
C LEU A 151 -27.29 -15.90 -8.06
N ALA A 152 -27.52 -16.59 -6.95
CA ALA A 152 -27.84 -15.92 -5.69
C ALA A 152 -26.63 -15.08 -5.24
N MET A 153 -26.88 -13.95 -4.57
CA MET A 153 -25.83 -13.00 -4.17
C MET A 153 -24.76 -13.62 -3.23
N ASP A 154 -25.14 -14.70 -2.55
CA ASP A 154 -24.39 -15.51 -1.61
C ASP A 154 -23.97 -16.88 -2.18
N SER A 155 -24.17 -17.15 -3.47
CA SER A 155 -23.85 -18.44 -4.07
C SER A 155 -22.33 -18.67 -4.15
N PRO A 156 -21.82 -19.90 -3.86
CA PRO A 156 -20.41 -20.22 -4.00
C PRO A 156 -19.86 -20.02 -5.42
N GLU A 157 -20.69 -20.19 -6.44
CA GLU A 157 -20.35 -19.96 -7.84
C GLU A 157 -20.12 -18.48 -8.13
N LEU A 158 -21.00 -17.60 -7.63
CA LEU A 158 -20.83 -16.15 -7.76
C LEU A 158 -19.62 -15.65 -6.97
N MET A 159 -19.40 -16.20 -5.77
CA MET A 159 -18.20 -15.93 -4.98
C MET A 159 -16.92 -16.32 -5.74
N THR A 160 -16.90 -17.51 -6.35
CA THR A 160 -15.79 -17.99 -7.18
C THR A 160 -15.52 -17.02 -8.34
N TRP A 161 -16.55 -16.59 -9.05
CA TRP A 161 -16.44 -15.67 -10.17
C TRP A 161 -15.95 -14.28 -9.74
N ARG A 162 -16.52 -13.70 -8.67
CA ARG A 162 -16.10 -12.40 -8.12
C ARG A 162 -14.65 -12.42 -7.63
N PHE A 163 -14.24 -13.50 -6.96
CA PHE A 163 -12.85 -13.66 -6.54
C PHE A 163 -11.94 -13.71 -7.77
N ASP A 164 -12.20 -14.61 -8.71
CA ASP A 164 -11.35 -14.87 -9.88
C ASP A 164 -11.20 -13.67 -10.82
N GLN A 165 -12.32 -13.00 -11.15
CA GLN A 165 -12.41 -11.97 -12.20
C GLN A 165 -12.26 -10.53 -11.67
N GLN A 166 -12.63 -10.27 -10.41
CA GLN A 166 -12.57 -8.91 -9.84
C GLN A 166 -11.41 -8.77 -8.86
N THR A 167 -11.25 -9.72 -7.93
CA THR A 167 -10.39 -9.53 -6.75
C THR A 167 -8.98 -10.09 -6.91
N CYS A 168 -8.83 -11.25 -7.54
CA CYS A 168 -7.55 -11.94 -7.67
C CYS A 168 -6.50 -11.09 -8.42
N GLY A 169 -6.95 -10.27 -9.38
CA GLY A 169 -6.10 -9.41 -10.20
C GLY A 169 -5.50 -8.18 -9.52
N ILE A 170 -5.91 -7.84 -8.29
CA ILE A 170 -5.27 -6.80 -7.46
C ILE A 170 -4.35 -7.39 -6.38
N LEU A 171 -4.26 -8.72 -6.29
CA LEU A 171 -3.40 -9.46 -5.37
C LEU A 171 -2.10 -9.95 -6.03
N SER A 172 -1.89 -9.67 -7.31
CA SER A 172 -0.64 -9.99 -8.00
C SER A 172 -0.29 -9.06 -9.15
N VAL A 173 0.99 -8.69 -9.27
CA VAL A 173 1.55 -7.95 -10.41
C VAL A 173 1.73 -8.79 -11.67
N LYS A 174 1.38 -10.10 -11.62
CA LYS A 174 1.23 -11.00 -12.76
C LYS A 174 -0.12 -11.72 -12.66
N ASP A 175 -1.02 -11.46 -13.61
CA ASP A 175 -2.40 -11.97 -13.56
C ASP A 175 -2.77 -12.79 -14.81
N GLY A 176 -1.79 -13.42 -15.46
CA GLY A 176 -2.06 -14.42 -16.48
C GLY A 176 -2.90 -15.59 -15.91
N PRO A 177 -3.72 -16.26 -16.74
CA PRO A 177 -4.48 -17.45 -16.36
C PRO A 177 -3.69 -18.48 -15.54
N THR A 178 -2.41 -18.67 -15.84
CA THR A 178 -1.53 -19.64 -15.15
C THR A 178 -0.59 -19.02 -14.12
N GLU A 179 -0.51 -17.68 -14.04
CA GLU A 179 0.58 -17.00 -13.33
C GLU A 179 0.26 -16.59 -11.90
N ASN A 180 -1.00 -16.25 -11.62
CA ASN A 180 -1.41 -15.66 -10.35
C ASN A 180 -1.51 -16.74 -9.27
N PRO A 181 -0.64 -16.74 -8.23
CA PRO A 181 -0.62 -17.83 -7.25
C PRO A 181 -1.88 -17.89 -6.38
N TRP A 182 -2.60 -16.78 -6.23
CA TRP A 182 -3.90 -16.78 -5.54
C TRP A 182 -4.93 -17.63 -6.29
N ARG A 183 -4.91 -17.61 -7.62
CA ARG A 183 -5.74 -18.44 -8.52
C ARG A 183 -5.24 -19.88 -8.59
N THR A 184 -3.94 -20.09 -8.77
CA THR A 184 -3.39 -21.42 -9.11
C THR A 184 -2.92 -22.24 -7.91
N LEU A 185 -2.43 -21.62 -6.84
CA LEU A 185 -1.85 -22.31 -5.68
C LEU A 185 -2.67 -22.20 -4.39
N ILE A 186 -3.42 -21.10 -4.20
CA ILE A 186 -4.20 -20.85 -2.97
C ILE A 186 -5.68 -21.23 -3.13
N TRP A 187 -6.37 -20.75 -4.15
CA TRP A 187 -7.79 -21.05 -4.36
C TRP A 187 -8.14 -22.56 -4.36
N PRO A 188 -7.32 -23.48 -4.92
CA PRO A 188 -7.59 -24.91 -4.81
C PRO A 188 -7.69 -25.41 -3.36
N LEU A 189 -6.96 -24.79 -2.43
CA LEU A 189 -6.97 -25.15 -1.00
C LEU A 189 -8.24 -24.71 -0.28
N ALA A 190 -8.98 -23.72 -0.81
CA ALA A 190 -10.21 -23.24 -0.21
C ALA A 190 -11.32 -24.31 -0.26
N LYS A 191 -11.27 -25.23 -1.24
CA LYS A 191 -12.24 -26.33 -1.40
C LYS A 191 -12.29 -27.24 -0.18
N ASP A 192 -11.12 -27.53 0.40
CA ASP A 192 -10.95 -28.44 1.53
C ASP A 192 -10.79 -27.70 2.88
N SER A 193 -10.95 -26.37 2.88
CA SER A 193 -10.70 -25.53 4.06
C SER A 193 -11.75 -24.41 4.22
N PRO A 194 -12.74 -24.61 5.10
CA PRO A 194 -13.73 -23.58 5.42
C PRO A 194 -13.11 -22.27 5.91
N ALA A 195 -12.04 -22.36 6.70
CA ALA A 195 -11.33 -21.18 7.21
C ALA A 195 -10.74 -20.34 6.07
N LEU A 196 -10.05 -20.96 5.10
CA LEU A 196 -9.48 -20.27 3.94
C LEU A 196 -10.58 -19.76 2.99
N TYR A 197 -11.60 -20.57 2.72
CA TYR A 197 -12.75 -20.16 1.91
C TYR A 197 -13.38 -18.88 2.46
N HIS A 198 -13.68 -18.85 3.76
CA HIS A 198 -14.26 -17.67 4.39
C HIS A 198 -13.30 -16.48 4.46
N ALA A 199 -11.98 -16.67 4.58
CA ALA A 199 -11.01 -15.56 4.48
C ALA A 199 -11.05 -14.91 3.08
N ILE A 200 -11.04 -15.73 2.02
CA ILE A 200 -11.10 -15.25 0.63
C ILE A 200 -12.46 -14.60 0.33
N ALA A 201 -13.55 -15.19 0.83
CA ALA A 201 -14.89 -14.66 0.66
C ALA A 201 -15.08 -13.31 1.39
N SER A 202 -14.46 -13.16 2.57
CA SER A 202 -14.41 -11.90 3.32
C SER A 202 -13.72 -10.79 2.51
N MET A 203 -12.49 -11.08 2.04
CA MET A 203 -11.68 -10.17 1.23
C MET A 203 -12.39 -9.76 -0.07
N THR A 204 -13.02 -10.72 -0.75
CA THR A 204 -13.80 -10.49 -1.99
C THR A 204 -15.01 -9.59 -1.71
N ASN A 205 -15.77 -9.86 -0.65
CA ASN A 205 -16.94 -9.05 -0.28
C ASN A 205 -16.56 -7.62 0.12
N PHE A 206 -15.45 -7.40 0.83
CA PHE A 206 -14.96 -6.05 1.13
C PHE A 206 -14.53 -5.31 -0.14
N HIS A 207 -13.81 -5.96 -1.05
CA HIS A 207 -13.42 -5.36 -2.33
C HIS A 207 -14.64 -4.94 -3.18
N THR A 208 -15.66 -5.79 -3.32
CA THR A 208 -16.90 -5.46 -4.05
C THR A 208 -17.79 -4.45 -3.28
N SER A 209 -17.61 -4.28 -1.96
CA SER A 209 -18.53 -3.47 -1.12
C SER A 209 -18.61 -1.98 -1.48
N LYS A 210 -17.59 -1.41 -2.14
CA LYS A 210 -17.62 -0.02 -2.62
C LYS A 210 -18.67 0.19 -3.73
N HIS A 211 -19.00 -0.87 -4.48
CA HIS A 211 -20.08 -0.87 -5.47
C HIS A 211 -21.38 -1.49 -4.93
N GLU A 212 -21.29 -2.49 -4.05
CA GLU A 212 -22.44 -3.15 -3.43
C GLU A 212 -22.35 -3.08 -1.89
N PRO A 213 -22.77 -1.98 -1.23
CA PRO A 213 -22.57 -1.77 0.21
C PRO A 213 -23.13 -2.88 1.11
N GLN A 214 -24.17 -3.59 0.65
CA GLN A 214 -24.75 -4.75 1.31
C GLN A 214 -23.76 -5.91 1.55
N LEU A 215 -22.77 -6.09 0.67
CA LEU A 215 -21.77 -7.16 0.80
C LEU A 215 -20.82 -6.92 1.97
N ARG A 216 -20.68 -5.67 2.44
CA ARG A 216 -19.80 -5.35 3.57
C ARG A 216 -20.14 -6.18 4.81
N VAL A 217 -21.42 -6.30 5.15
CA VAL A 217 -21.90 -7.08 6.31
C VAL A 217 -21.58 -8.58 6.12
N GLN A 218 -21.72 -9.10 4.91
CA GLN A 218 -21.34 -10.49 4.58
C GLN A 218 -19.81 -10.68 4.66
N GLY A 219 -19.03 -9.67 4.28
CA GLY A 219 -17.57 -9.66 4.42
C GLY A 219 -17.12 -9.81 5.87
N ILE A 220 -17.77 -9.07 6.79
CA ILE A 220 -17.51 -9.16 8.22
C ILE A 220 -17.87 -10.54 8.77
N GLU A 221 -19.04 -11.08 8.41
CA GLU A 221 -19.50 -12.39 8.89
C GLU A 221 -18.61 -13.55 8.40
N HIS A 222 -18.14 -13.47 7.15
CA HIS A 222 -17.13 -14.41 6.65
C HIS A 222 -15.78 -14.24 7.38
N MET A 223 -15.37 -13.02 7.73
CA MET A 223 -14.14 -12.79 8.51
C MET A 223 -14.24 -13.47 9.88
N ARG A 224 -15.35 -13.26 10.59
CA ARG A 224 -15.66 -13.89 11.88
C ARG A 224 -15.62 -15.42 11.77
N THR A 225 -16.34 -15.98 10.79
CA THR A 225 -16.40 -17.43 10.54
C THR A 225 -15.03 -18.01 10.22
N SER A 226 -14.19 -17.29 9.45
CA SER A 226 -12.83 -17.70 9.14
C SER A 226 -11.93 -17.73 10.38
N ILE A 227 -12.00 -16.70 11.23
CA ILE A 227 -11.23 -16.61 12.48
C ILE A 227 -11.63 -17.74 13.44
N GLU A 228 -12.93 -18.01 13.60
CA GLU A 228 -13.44 -19.11 14.44
C GLU A 228 -13.01 -20.49 13.91
N ALA A 229 -13.11 -20.72 12.60
CA ALA A 229 -12.68 -21.96 11.95
C ALA A 229 -11.16 -22.15 12.00
N LEU A 230 -10.37 -21.06 11.91
CA LEU A 230 -8.93 -21.08 12.08
C LEU A 230 -8.57 -21.42 13.53
N ALA A 231 -9.12 -20.70 14.52
CA ALA A 231 -8.81 -20.91 15.94
C ALA A 231 -9.13 -22.34 16.42
N THR A 232 -10.24 -22.91 15.95
CA THR A 232 -10.64 -24.29 16.27
C THR A 232 -9.88 -25.35 15.47
N GLY A 233 -9.52 -25.06 14.22
CA GLY A 233 -8.93 -26.03 13.28
C GLY A 233 -7.38 -26.05 13.23
N ILE A 234 -6.70 -25.00 13.68
CA ILE A 234 -5.27 -24.75 13.35
C ILE A 234 -4.31 -25.90 13.68
N GLN A 235 -4.57 -26.69 14.73
CA GLN A 235 -3.72 -27.81 15.12
C GLN A 235 -3.72 -28.97 14.11
N ASN A 236 -4.85 -29.16 13.42
CA ASN A 236 -5.04 -30.21 12.41
C ASN A 236 -4.94 -29.67 10.97
N MET A 237 -4.73 -28.37 10.82
CA MET A 237 -4.70 -27.68 9.53
C MET A 237 -3.34 -27.83 8.86
N ARG A 238 -3.34 -27.96 7.52
CA ARG A 238 -2.10 -27.96 6.73
C ARG A 238 -1.43 -26.58 6.84
N VAL A 239 -0.12 -26.54 7.10
CA VAL A 239 0.57 -25.31 7.54
C VAL A 239 0.50 -24.19 6.50
N ASP A 240 0.69 -24.52 5.23
CA ASP A 240 0.57 -23.58 4.12
C ASP A 240 -0.88 -23.09 3.93
N THR A 241 -1.89 -23.94 4.14
CA THR A 241 -3.30 -23.50 4.19
C THR A 241 -3.54 -22.54 5.38
N ALA A 242 -2.94 -22.78 6.55
CA ALA A 242 -3.05 -21.89 7.71
C ALA A 242 -2.35 -20.53 7.49
N ILE A 243 -1.16 -20.53 6.87
CA ILE A 243 -0.47 -19.29 6.45
C ILE A 243 -1.34 -18.54 5.44
N ALA A 244 -1.84 -19.22 4.40
CA ALA A 244 -2.69 -18.61 3.37
C ALA A 244 -3.97 -17.99 3.97
N THR A 245 -4.61 -18.67 4.92
CA THR A 245 -5.80 -18.17 5.62
C THR A 245 -5.46 -16.91 6.41
N THR A 246 -4.33 -16.92 7.13
CA THR A 246 -3.90 -15.81 7.96
C THR A 246 -3.49 -14.59 7.13
N LEU A 247 -2.82 -14.79 5.99
CA LEU A 247 -2.48 -13.72 5.06
C LEU A 247 -3.71 -13.16 4.32
N ALA A 248 -4.66 -14.02 3.93
CA ALA A 248 -5.93 -13.57 3.33
C ALA A 248 -6.75 -12.74 4.33
N LEU A 249 -6.76 -13.08 5.62
CA LEU A 249 -7.34 -12.25 6.68
C LEU A 249 -6.60 -10.91 6.83
N ALA A 250 -5.27 -10.89 6.73
CA ALA A 250 -4.49 -9.64 6.77
C ALA A 250 -4.82 -8.69 5.60
N PHE A 251 -5.00 -9.21 4.37
CA PHE A 251 -5.49 -8.41 3.23
C PHE A 251 -6.96 -7.99 3.40
N SER A 252 -7.81 -8.90 3.88
CA SER A 252 -9.23 -8.60 4.12
C SER A 252 -9.41 -7.41 5.07
N GLU A 253 -8.68 -7.41 6.20
CA GLU A 253 -8.79 -6.37 7.22
C GLU A 253 -8.23 -5.01 6.76
N THR A 254 -7.21 -4.97 5.90
CA THR A 254 -6.63 -3.72 5.40
C THR A 254 -7.49 -3.04 4.32
N TRP A 255 -8.46 -3.76 3.75
CA TRP A 255 -9.34 -3.25 2.70
C TRP A 255 -10.66 -2.67 3.22
N ASP A 256 -11.05 -2.94 4.47
CA ASP A 256 -12.23 -2.31 5.09
C ASP A 256 -12.00 -0.81 5.43
N GLN A 257 -13.10 -0.07 5.50
CA GLN A 257 -13.12 1.36 5.77
C GLN A 257 -12.80 1.74 7.23
N HIS A 258 -12.54 0.79 8.14
CA HIS A 258 -12.08 1.06 9.52
C HIS A 258 -10.58 0.83 9.76
N THR A 259 -10.07 1.38 10.87
CA THR A 259 -8.65 1.72 11.07
C THR A 259 -7.73 0.56 11.46
N SER A 260 -8.19 -0.69 11.36
CA SER A 260 -7.34 -1.87 11.64
C SER A 260 -6.39 -2.16 10.47
N THR A 261 -5.25 -2.78 10.77
CA THR A 261 -4.09 -2.89 9.85
C THR A 261 -3.69 -4.31 9.47
N GLY A 262 -4.42 -5.33 9.91
CA GLY A 262 -4.03 -6.73 9.69
C GLY A 262 -2.74 -7.14 10.41
N ILE A 263 -2.11 -6.27 11.22
CA ILE A 263 -0.80 -6.51 11.82
C ILE A 263 -0.80 -7.72 12.77
N ASP A 264 -1.89 -7.94 13.51
CA ASP A 264 -2.02 -9.13 14.36
C ASP A 264 -2.07 -10.42 13.52
N HIS A 265 -2.70 -10.38 12.34
CA HIS A 265 -2.65 -11.48 11.37
C HIS A 265 -1.24 -11.65 10.76
N ILE A 266 -0.54 -10.57 10.41
CA ILE A 266 0.85 -10.63 9.91
C ILE A 266 1.79 -11.26 10.96
N LYS A 267 1.61 -10.92 12.25
CA LYS A 267 2.34 -11.52 13.38
C LYS A 267 1.98 -12.98 13.63
N GLY A 268 0.72 -13.38 13.42
CA GLY A 268 0.32 -14.79 13.41
C GLY A 268 0.96 -15.57 12.27
N ALA A 269 0.95 -15.01 11.06
CA ALA A 269 1.53 -15.62 9.86
C ALA A 269 3.05 -15.82 10.00
N LYS A 270 3.78 -14.86 10.58
CA LYS A 270 5.20 -14.96 10.94
C LYS A 270 5.53 -16.27 11.67
N ILE A 271 4.78 -16.61 12.72
CA ILE A 271 4.99 -17.82 13.52
C ILE A 271 4.81 -19.08 12.66
N LEU A 272 3.77 -19.10 11.82
CA LEU A 272 3.47 -20.23 10.92
C LEU A 272 4.53 -20.37 9.81
N VAL A 273 5.02 -19.25 9.26
CA VAL A 273 6.12 -19.21 8.28
C VAL A 273 7.39 -19.81 8.88
N HIS A 274 7.83 -19.38 10.07
CA HIS A 274 8.99 -19.99 10.73
C HIS A 274 8.82 -21.50 10.95
N GLN A 275 7.63 -21.96 11.36
CA GLN A 275 7.35 -23.39 11.49
C GLN A 275 7.43 -24.12 10.14
N ALA A 276 6.93 -23.53 9.06
CA ALA A 276 6.99 -24.11 7.72
C ALA A 276 8.44 -24.20 7.21
N LEU A 277 9.25 -23.16 7.42
CA LEU A 277 10.68 -23.13 7.09
C LEU A 277 11.47 -24.23 7.83
N ILE A 278 11.24 -24.39 9.15
CA ILE A 278 11.88 -25.45 9.95
C ILE A 278 11.45 -26.85 9.47
N ARG A 279 10.20 -27.02 9.06
CA ARG A 279 9.72 -28.29 8.47
C ARG A 279 10.38 -28.55 7.12
N HIS A 280 10.47 -27.54 6.25
CA HIS A 280 11.12 -27.63 4.94
C HIS A 280 12.61 -28.01 5.04
N GLN A 281 13.36 -27.42 5.98
CA GLN A 281 14.76 -27.81 6.23
C GLN A 281 14.93 -29.29 6.65
N ARG A 282 13.93 -29.87 7.32
CA ARG A 282 13.95 -31.28 7.76
C ARG A 282 13.42 -32.24 6.69
N SER A 283 12.51 -31.77 5.85
CA SER A 283 11.84 -32.53 4.80
C SER A 283 11.56 -31.58 3.62
N PRO A 284 12.50 -31.46 2.66
CA PRO A 284 12.36 -30.52 1.56
C PRO A 284 11.11 -30.77 0.72
N LEU A 285 10.35 -29.70 0.50
CA LEU A 285 9.20 -29.66 -0.41
C LEU A 285 9.68 -29.50 -1.85
N HIS A 286 8.87 -29.94 -2.81
CA HIS A 286 9.18 -29.92 -4.24
C HIS A 286 7.93 -29.52 -5.05
N GLY A 287 8.11 -29.05 -6.28
CA GLY A 287 7.00 -28.68 -7.18
C GLY A 287 6.06 -27.65 -6.56
N ASP A 288 4.75 -27.80 -6.79
CA ASP A 288 3.69 -26.88 -6.35
C ASP A 288 3.71 -26.60 -4.84
N GLU A 289 4.14 -27.55 -4.00
CA GLU A 289 4.24 -27.33 -2.55
C GLU A 289 5.39 -26.39 -2.19
N LEU A 290 6.52 -26.48 -2.90
CA LEU A 290 7.63 -25.54 -2.75
C LEU A 290 7.26 -24.17 -3.32
N ALA A 291 6.69 -24.13 -4.53
CA ALA A 291 6.24 -22.89 -5.16
C ALA A 291 5.22 -22.14 -4.27
N ARG A 292 4.28 -22.87 -3.67
CA ARG A 292 3.31 -22.29 -2.72
C ARG A 292 3.98 -21.80 -1.44
N LEU A 293 4.93 -22.56 -0.87
CA LEU A 293 5.65 -22.11 0.32
C LEU A 293 6.47 -20.85 0.04
N LYS A 294 7.23 -20.81 -1.07
CA LYS A 294 7.96 -19.62 -1.54
C LYS A 294 7.03 -18.42 -1.65
N PHE A 295 5.92 -18.57 -2.36
CA PHE A 295 4.91 -17.52 -2.55
C PHE A 295 4.35 -16.99 -1.21
N LEU A 296 3.97 -17.88 -0.28
CA LEU A 296 3.44 -17.49 1.02
C LEU A 296 4.48 -16.80 1.90
N CYS A 297 5.73 -17.26 1.87
CA CYS A 297 6.84 -16.61 2.56
C CYS A 297 7.12 -15.20 2.00
N ASN A 298 7.16 -15.05 0.68
CA ASN A 298 7.37 -13.76 0.01
C ASN A 298 6.20 -12.79 0.24
N THR A 299 4.96 -13.30 0.23
CA THR A 299 3.76 -12.52 0.60
C THR A 299 3.83 -12.04 2.04
N TRP A 300 4.28 -12.89 2.97
CA TRP A 300 4.52 -12.47 4.35
C TRP A 300 5.63 -11.42 4.46
N VAL A 301 6.77 -11.57 3.76
CA VAL A 301 7.85 -10.56 3.74
C VAL A 301 7.35 -9.22 3.21
N TYR A 302 6.57 -9.21 2.12
CA TYR A 302 5.94 -8.00 1.59
C TYR A 302 5.08 -7.31 2.66
N MET A 303 4.13 -8.03 3.26
CA MET A 303 3.21 -7.49 4.25
C MET A 303 3.93 -7.01 5.53
N ASP A 304 4.91 -7.76 6.04
CA ASP A 304 5.69 -7.40 7.23
C ASP A 304 6.56 -6.16 6.99
N VAL A 305 7.28 -6.08 5.86
CA VAL A 305 8.10 -4.91 5.51
C VAL A 305 7.25 -3.66 5.29
N ILE A 306 6.11 -3.78 4.59
CA ILE A 306 5.21 -2.65 4.35
C ILE A 306 4.54 -2.18 5.66
N ALA A 307 4.15 -3.10 6.55
CA ALA A 307 3.64 -2.75 7.88
C ALA A 307 4.69 -2.00 8.71
N ARG A 308 5.98 -2.38 8.61
CA ARG A 308 7.07 -1.70 9.34
C ARG A 308 7.23 -0.23 8.97
N LEU A 309 6.85 0.18 7.76
CA LEU A 309 6.95 1.58 7.31
C LEU A 309 6.05 2.53 8.11
N THR A 310 4.86 2.08 8.54
CA THR A 310 3.86 2.94 9.19
C THR A 310 3.65 2.66 10.67
N SER A 311 3.81 1.40 11.11
CA SER A 311 3.46 1.00 12.47
C SER A 311 4.31 1.67 13.56
N VAL A 312 3.78 1.65 14.78
CA VAL A 312 4.40 2.25 15.97
C VAL A 312 5.02 1.18 16.89
N ASP A 313 4.94 -0.11 16.55
CA ASP A 313 5.35 -1.21 17.43
C ASP A 313 6.86 -1.39 17.60
N ASP A 314 7.25 -1.87 18.78
CA ASP A 314 8.64 -2.04 19.23
C ASP A 314 9.29 -3.34 18.73
N ASP A 315 8.76 -3.94 17.65
CA ASP A 315 9.38 -5.12 17.04
C ASP A 315 10.62 -4.70 16.22
N GLU A 316 11.80 -4.92 16.79
CA GLU A 316 13.08 -4.69 16.13
C GLU A 316 13.60 -5.91 15.34
N SER A 317 12.81 -6.98 15.23
CA SER A 317 13.26 -8.19 14.55
C SER A 317 13.44 -7.98 13.04
N ASN A 318 14.34 -8.78 12.45
CA ASN A 318 14.59 -8.83 11.01
C ASN A 318 14.28 -10.23 10.46
N ASP A 319 13.14 -10.81 10.85
CA ASP A 319 12.81 -12.21 10.49
C ASP A 319 12.63 -12.43 8.98
N PHE A 320 12.40 -11.35 8.22
CA PHE A 320 12.47 -11.37 6.76
C PHE A 320 13.85 -11.79 6.21
N ASP A 321 14.95 -11.58 6.96
CA ASP A 321 16.28 -12.09 6.60
C ASP A 321 16.34 -13.63 6.67
N ALA A 322 15.58 -14.25 7.58
CA ALA A 322 15.50 -15.71 7.68
C ALA A 322 14.80 -16.32 6.46
N VAL A 323 13.75 -15.66 5.94
CA VAL A 323 13.11 -16.02 4.67
C VAL A 323 14.06 -15.80 3.49
N ALA A 324 14.67 -14.62 3.40
CA ALA A 324 15.59 -14.28 2.31
C ALA A 324 16.78 -15.25 2.23
N SER A 325 17.40 -15.58 3.37
CA SER A 325 18.53 -16.51 3.44
C SER A 325 18.16 -17.96 3.08
N MET A 326 16.92 -18.40 3.33
CA MET A 326 16.45 -19.73 2.94
C MET A 326 16.43 -19.91 1.42
N PHE A 327 15.92 -18.90 0.71
CA PHE A 327 15.68 -18.96 -0.73
C PHE A 327 16.83 -18.33 -1.56
N ALA A 328 17.87 -17.79 -0.92
CA ALA A 328 19.09 -17.28 -1.58
C ALA A 328 20.04 -18.38 -2.10
N GLY A 329 19.52 -19.57 -2.41
CA GLY A 329 20.33 -20.72 -2.85
C GLY A 329 20.97 -20.50 -4.23
N PRO A 330 22.25 -20.84 -4.44
CA PRO A 330 22.99 -20.50 -5.67
C PRO A 330 22.49 -21.20 -6.95
N PHE A 331 21.53 -22.11 -6.84
CA PHE A 331 20.90 -22.82 -7.97
C PHE A 331 19.42 -22.46 -8.17
N GLU A 332 18.83 -21.63 -7.32
CA GLU A 332 17.44 -21.15 -7.46
C GLU A 332 17.41 -19.67 -7.89
N TYR A 333 18.17 -19.33 -8.93
CA TYR A 333 17.88 -18.17 -9.77
C TYR A 333 16.65 -18.47 -10.64
N GLU A 334 15.51 -18.70 -9.99
CA GLU A 334 14.20 -18.63 -10.65
C GLU A 334 14.03 -17.21 -11.14
N ALA A 335 14.16 -17.01 -12.44
CA ALA A 335 14.00 -15.73 -13.11
C ALA A 335 12.54 -15.25 -13.14
N GLN A 336 11.70 -15.72 -12.20
CA GLN A 336 10.30 -15.37 -12.16
C GLN A 336 10.11 -14.04 -11.44
N LEU A 337 9.24 -13.20 -12.00
CA LEU A 337 8.83 -11.94 -11.41
C LEU A 337 7.97 -12.22 -10.15
N ASP A 338 8.35 -11.63 -9.00
CA ASP A 338 7.65 -11.89 -7.74
C ASP A 338 6.21 -11.34 -7.78
N PRO A 339 5.19 -12.12 -7.34
CA PRO A 339 3.79 -11.72 -7.39
C PRO A 339 3.43 -10.39 -6.73
N LEU A 340 4.20 -9.88 -5.77
CA LEU A 340 3.93 -8.61 -5.09
C LEU A 340 5.12 -7.65 -5.16
N MET A 341 6.34 -8.16 -4.94
CA MET A 341 7.57 -7.37 -4.98
C MET A 341 8.08 -7.12 -6.41
N GLY A 342 7.58 -7.84 -7.41
CA GLY A 342 8.02 -7.73 -8.81
C GLY A 342 9.52 -7.98 -8.96
N CYS A 343 10.23 -7.02 -9.55
CA CYS A 343 11.69 -7.04 -9.69
C CYS A 343 12.44 -6.54 -8.43
N ALA A 344 11.74 -6.18 -7.36
CA ALA A 344 12.29 -5.61 -6.13
C ALA A 344 12.46 -6.63 -4.98
N SER A 345 12.29 -7.94 -5.20
CA SER A 345 12.30 -8.96 -4.14
C SER A 345 13.53 -8.90 -3.22
N THR A 346 14.72 -8.65 -3.77
CA THR A 346 15.98 -8.50 -3.00
C THR A 346 16.14 -7.12 -2.34
N LEU A 347 15.33 -6.13 -2.72
CA LEU A 347 15.32 -4.80 -2.12
C LEU A 347 14.51 -4.77 -0.82
N PHE A 348 13.44 -5.57 -0.72
CA PHE A 348 12.50 -5.54 0.42
C PHE A 348 13.15 -5.79 1.79
N PRO A 349 14.12 -6.72 1.97
CA PRO A 349 14.87 -6.83 3.22
C PRO A 349 15.57 -5.52 3.62
N ILE A 350 16.20 -4.82 2.66
CA ILE A 350 16.87 -3.53 2.88
C ILE A 350 15.84 -2.45 3.28
N ILE A 351 14.65 -2.45 2.66
CA ILE A 351 13.53 -1.58 3.07
C ILE A 351 13.10 -1.89 4.51
N GLY A 352 13.03 -3.18 4.89
CA GLY A 352 12.74 -3.63 6.25
C GLY A 352 13.77 -3.13 7.28
N HIS A 353 15.06 -3.24 6.98
CA HIS A 353 16.13 -2.70 7.84
C HIS A 353 16.05 -1.17 7.99
N VAL A 354 15.74 -0.45 6.91
CA VAL A 354 15.49 1.00 6.95
C VAL A 354 14.27 1.32 7.80
N ALA A 355 13.15 0.62 7.63
CA ALA A 355 11.94 0.83 8.42
C ALA A 355 12.19 0.60 9.92
N ASN A 356 12.92 -0.46 10.28
CA ASN A 356 13.36 -0.72 11.66
C ASN A 356 14.30 0.39 12.20
N LEU A 357 15.20 0.94 11.37
CA LEU A 357 16.00 2.11 11.75
C LEU A 357 15.12 3.35 11.98
N VAL A 358 14.16 3.64 11.09
CA VAL A 358 13.27 4.81 11.24
C VAL A 358 12.38 4.69 12.47
N ARG A 359 11.91 3.49 12.84
CA ARG A 359 11.21 3.24 14.11
C ARG A 359 12.05 3.66 15.32
N ARG A 360 13.33 3.25 15.41
CA ARG A 360 14.26 3.70 16.47
C ARG A 360 14.46 5.22 16.47
N VAL A 361 14.63 5.81 15.29
CA VAL A 361 14.76 7.26 15.11
C VAL A 361 13.53 7.99 15.69
N ARG A 362 12.31 7.55 15.37
CA ARG A 362 11.06 8.16 15.86
C ARG A 362 10.89 8.11 17.38
N ARG A 363 11.49 7.12 18.07
CA ARG A 363 11.49 7.00 19.54
C ARG A 363 12.59 7.80 20.24
N SER A 364 13.57 8.31 19.50
CA SER A 364 14.76 8.99 20.03
C SER A 364 14.72 10.49 19.74
N GLU A 365 15.15 11.34 20.68
CA GLU A 365 15.19 12.80 20.48
C GLU A 365 16.25 13.27 19.47
N SER A 366 17.31 12.50 19.29
CA SER A 366 18.42 12.77 18.37
C SER A 366 19.00 11.48 17.79
N ASN A 367 19.70 11.59 16.67
CA ASN A 367 20.39 10.46 16.04
C ASN A 367 21.77 10.27 16.69
N SER A 368 22.04 9.07 17.21
CA SER A 368 23.35 8.73 17.78
C SER A 368 24.37 8.43 16.67
N PRO A 369 25.69 8.48 16.94
CA PRO A 369 26.70 8.09 15.96
C PRO A 369 26.52 6.68 15.40
N ALA A 370 25.97 5.75 16.21
CA ALA A 370 25.65 4.39 15.75
C ALA A 370 24.47 4.36 14.77
N VAL A 371 23.41 5.15 15.03
CA VAL A 371 22.28 5.35 14.10
C VAL A 371 22.74 5.96 12.78
N ILE A 372 23.64 6.95 12.83
CA ILE A 372 24.19 7.61 11.64
C ILE A 372 25.09 6.66 10.84
N SER A 373 25.93 5.84 11.50
CA SER A 373 26.74 4.81 10.84
C SER A 373 25.85 3.78 10.13
N GLN A 374 24.84 3.25 10.84
CA GLN A 374 23.90 2.29 10.25
C GLN A 374 23.10 2.89 9.07
N ALA A 375 22.75 4.17 9.15
CA ALA A 375 22.11 4.88 8.05
C ALA A 375 23.02 5.01 6.82
N MET A 376 24.32 5.26 7.01
CA MET A 376 25.31 5.25 5.92
C MET A 376 25.45 3.87 5.28
N ASP A 377 25.53 2.81 6.08
CA ASP A 377 25.66 1.43 5.58
C ASP A 377 24.41 1.00 4.77
N LEU A 378 23.21 1.38 5.23
CA LEU A 378 21.95 1.14 4.50
C LEU A 378 21.83 2.02 3.25
N LYS A 379 22.31 3.27 3.29
CA LYS A 379 22.34 4.14 2.12
C LYS A 379 23.23 3.55 1.02
N THR A 380 24.44 3.08 1.36
CA THR A 380 25.34 2.43 0.40
C THR A 380 24.67 1.19 -0.21
N GLN A 381 24.03 0.33 0.60
CA GLN A 381 23.28 -0.83 0.08
C GLN A 381 22.16 -0.43 -0.88
N LEU A 382 21.41 0.66 -0.61
CA LEU A 382 20.38 1.18 -1.51
C LEU A 382 20.94 1.84 -2.78
N GLU A 383 22.18 2.35 -2.75
CA GLU A 383 22.84 2.95 -3.91
C GLU A 383 23.50 1.91 -4.82
N ASP A 384 24.08 0.86 -4.22
CA ASP A 384 24.73 -0.26 -4.91
C ASP A 384 23.73 -1.36 -5.34
N TRP A 385 22.50 -1.37 -4.82
CA TRP A 385 21.48 -2.35 -5.20
C TRP A 385 21.16 -2.27 -6.70
N VAL A 386 21.10 -3.45 -7.32
CA VAL A 386 20.65 -3.65 -8.70
C VAL A 386 19.62 -4.78 -8.76
N PRO A 387 18.61 -4.69 -9.64
CA PRO A 387 17.67 -5.78 -9.87
C PRO A 387 18.39 -6.99 -10.51
N GLN A 388 17.75 -8.16 -10.48
CA GLN A 388 18.25 -9.33 -11.20
C GLN A 388 18.36 -9.05 -12.70
N ALA A 389 19.36 -9.65 -13.35
CA ALA A 389 19.71 -9.34 -14.74
C ALA A 389 18.77 -9.96 -15.79
N PHE A 390 17.99 -10.97 -15.41
CA PHE A 390 17.11 -11.71 -16.31
C PHE A 390 15.80 -12.05 -15.61
N PHE A 391 14.68 -11.86 -16.32
CA PHE A 391 13.35 -12.27 -15.89
C PHE A 391 12.62 -12.96 -17.04
N GLU A 392 11.85 -13.99 -16.71
CA GLU A 392 10.87 -14.62 -17.61
C GLU A 392 9.77 -13.60 -17.97
N VAL A 393 9.34 -13.63 -19.22
CA VAL A 393 8.31 -12.72 -19.74
C VAL A 393 6.94 -13.21 -19.26
N PRO A 394 6.16 -12.38 -18.54
CA PRO A 394 4.84 -12.79 -18.07
C PRO A 394 3.83 -13.05 -19.21
N GLU A 395 2.89 -13.96 -18.93
CA GLU A 395 1.73 -14.29 -19.78
C GLU A 395 0.80 -13.07 -19.95
N ASP A 396 0.57 -12.29 -18.88
CA ASP A 396 -0.24 -11.07 -18.95
C ASP A 396 0.48 -9.93 -19.70
N PRO A 397 -0.05 -9.44 -20.85
CA PRO A 397 0.58 -8.38 -21.65
C PRO A 397 0.63 -7.01 -20.93
N THR A 398 -0.13 -6.83 -19.85
CA THR A 398 -0.09 -5.63 -18.99
C THR A 398 0.97 -5.73 -17.88
N SER A 399 1.61 -6.90 -17.72
CA SER A 399 2.61 -7.22 -16.70
C SER A 399 4.05 -7.14 -17.23
N GLN A 400 4.38 -6.07 -17.96
CA GLN A 400 5.70 -5.93 -18.59
C GLN A 400 6.83 -5.78 -17.56
N ILE A 401 7.90 -6.57 -17.70
CA ILE A 401 9.11 -6.54 -16.86
C ILE A 401 9.65 -5.11 -16.71
N GLN A 402 9.67 -4.32 -17.79
CA GLN A 402 10.15 -2.94 -17.76
C GLN A 402 9.39 -2.09 -16.73
N HIS A 403 8.06 -2.21 -16.65
CA HIS A 403 7.27 -1.47 -15.66
C HIS A 403 7.57 -1.91 -14.23
N SER A 404 7.85 -3.20 -14.02
CA SER A 404 8.29 -3.75 -12.74
C SER A 404 9.67 -3.23 -12.33
N LEU A 405 10.62 -3.14 -13.27
CA LEU A 405 11.94 -2.52 -13.05
C LEU A 405 11.84 -1.02 -12.70
N GLN A 406 10.99 -0.26 -13.41
CA GLN A 406 10.75 1.16 -13.07
C GLN A 406 10.10 1.29 -11.68
N THR A 407 9.20 0.38 -11.32
CA THR A 407 8.57 0.34 -9.99
C THR A 407 9.59 0.01 -8.89
N ALA A 408 10.51 -0.93 -9.14
CA ALA A 408 11.58 -1.27 -8.20
C ALA A 408 12.53 -0.07 -7.95
N GLU A 409 12.88 0.69 -8.99
CA GLU A 409 13.59 1.96 -8.83
C GLU A 409 12.77 2.98 -8.02
N ALA A 410 11.46 3.09 -8.24
CA ALA A 410 10.60 3.97 -7.44
C ALA A 410 10.62 3.58 -5.94
N TYR A 411 10.57 2.29 -5.60
CA TYR A 411 10.76 1.78 -4.24
C TYR A 411 12.13 2.15 -3.64
N ARG A 412 13.20 2.03 -4.44
CA ARG A 412 14.57 2.35 -4.01
C ARG A 412 14.73 3.85 -3.69
N TRP A 413 14.27 4.72 -4.59
CA TRP A 413 14.32 6.18 -4.38
C TRP A 413 13.37 6.64 -3.26
N ALA A 414 12.22 6.01 -3.07
CA ALA A 414 11.30 6.30 -1.97
C ALA A 414 11.93 5.91 -0.61
N THR A 415 12.69 4.83 -0.57
CA THR A 415 13.39 4.37 0.63
C THR A 415 14.62 5.24 0.94
N LEU A 416 15.34 5.73 -0.07
CA LEU A 416 16.36 6.76 0.11
C LEU A 416 15.76 8.09 0.63
N LEU A 417 14.59 8.50 0.14
CA LEU A 417 13.84 9.65 0.68
C LEU A 417 13.46 9.44 2.15
N TYR A 418 12.90 8.28 2.48
CA TYR A 418 12.48 7.96 3.85
C TYR A 418 13.66 7.92 4.83
N LEU A 419 14.80 7.35 4.40
CA LEU A 419 16.04 7.32 5.18
C LEU A 419 16.61 8.74 5.39
N HIS A 420 16.62 9.59 4.36
CA HIS A 420 17.05 10.99 4.47
C HIS A 420 16.13 11.82 5.39
N GLN A 421 14.81 11.60 5.35
CA GLN A 421 13.86 12.23 6.27
C GLN A 421 14.04 11.76 7.73
N ALA A 422 14.67 10.61 7.97
CA ALA A 422 14.93 10.06 9.30
C ALA A 422 16.30 10.47 9.86
N VAL A 423 17.33 10.45 9.01
CA VAL A 423 18.72 10.74 9.37
C VAL A 423 19.29 11.80 8.42
N PRO A 424 18.85 13.07 8.54
CA PRO A 424 19.31 14.16 7.68
C PRO A 424 20.81 14.49 7.84
N GLU A 425 21.49 13.89 8.82
CA GLU A 425 22.93 14.01 9.03
C GLU A 425 23.77 13.27 7.97
N ILE A 426 23.19 12.33 7.21
CA ILE A 426 23.92 11.63 6.14
C ILE A 426 23.95 12.46 4.84
N PRO A 427 25.07 12.49 4.08
CA PRO A 427 25.13 13.16 2.80
C PRO A 427 24.11 12.57 1.81
N SER A 428 23.16 13.38 1.36
CA SER A 428 22.07 12.97 0.47
C SER A 428 21.66 14.10 -0.47
N LEU A 429 20.87 13.77 -1.50
CA LEU A 429 20.08 14.75 -2.25
C LEU A 429 18.96 15.30 -1.36
N SER A 430 18.44 16.49 -1.68
CA SER A 430 17.32 17.06 -0.94
C SER A 430 16.04 16.22 -1.09
N SER A 431 15.15 16.29 -0.11
CA SER A 431 13.86 15.57 -0.13
C SER A 431 13.06 15.79 -1.43
N ALA A 432 13.10 17.02 -2.00
CA ALA A 432 12.43 17.33 -3.26
C ALA A 432 13.09 16.67 -4.49
N GLU A 433 14.42 16.52 -4.50
CA GLU A 433 15.14 15.85 -5.60
C GLU A 433 14.94 14.33 -5.56
N LEU A 434 14.93 13.73 -4.37
CA LEU A 434 14.62 12.32 -4.16
C LEU A 434 13.17 12.01 -4.56
N ALA A 435 12.20 12.80 -4.07
CA ALA A 435 10.80 12.66 -4.45
C ALA A 435 10.59 12.82 -5.96
N LYS A 436 11.23 13.81 -6.60
CA LYS A 436 11.14 14.00 -8.05
C LYS A 436 11.64 12.77 -8.82
N LYS A 437 12.69 12.08 -8.35
CA LYS A 437 13.14 10.82 -8.97
C LYS A 437 12.06 9.74 -8.87
N VAL A 438 11.47 9.53 -7.69
CA VAL A 438 10.35 8.58 -7.51
C VAL A 438 9.21 8.88 -8.48
N LEU A 439 8.75 10.14 -8.53
CA LEU A 439 7.64 10.54 -9.41
C LEU A 439 7.96 10.32 -10.89
N ILE A 440 9.20 10.56 -11.33
CA ILE A 440 9.66 10.25 -12.70
C ILE A 440 9.53 8.75 -12.99
N TYR A 441 10.01 7.87 -12.11
CA TYR A 441 9.88 6.42 -12.28
C TYR A 441 8.42 5.94 -12.28
N LEU A 442 7.56 6.50 -11.42
CA LEU A 442 6.14 6.18 -11.43
C LEU A 442 5.44 6.68 -12.71
N ALA A 443 5.88 7.80 -13.27
CA ALA A 443 5.33 8.36 -14.51
C ALA A 443 5.70 7.57 -15.78
N THR A 444 6.77 6.78 -15.78
CA THR A 444 7.08 5.88 -16.91
C THR A 444 6.21 4.62 -16.92
N VAL A 445 5.48 4.32 -15.85
CA VAL A 445 4.58 3.17 -15.77
C VAL A 445 3.14 3.57 -16.13
N PRO A 446 2.56 3.04 -17.22
CA PRO A 446 1.21 3.38 -17.65
C PRO A 446 0.16 2.84 -16.67
N LEU A 447 -0.95 3.57 -16.54
CA LEU A 447 -2.05 3.25 -15.62
C LEU A 447 -2.72 1.90 -15.87
N SER A 448 -2.56 1.31 -17.06
CA SER A 448 -3.02 -0.02 -17.42
C SER A 448 -2.14 -1.15 -16.88
N SER A 449 -0.86 -0.90 -16.54
CA SER A 449 0.06 -1.97 -16.15
C SER A 449 -0.18 -2.50 -14.75
N ARG A 450 -0.11 -3.82 -14.52
CA ARG A 450 -0.35 -4.42 -13.19
C ARG A 450 0.57 -3.89 -12.09
N ALA A 451 1.78 -3.44 -12.43
CA ALA A 451 2.72 -2.86 -11.46
C ALA A 451 2.13 -1.67 -10.66
N VAL A 452 1.09 -1.01 -11.17
CA VAL A 452 0.34 0.05 -10.47
C VAL A 452 -0.22 -0.40 -9.12
N ILE A 453 -0.57 -1.68 -8.93
CA ILE A 453 -1.18 -2.14 -7.67
C ILE A 453 -0.25 -2.00 -6.46
N VAL A 454 1.07 -1.98 -6.69
CA VAL A 454 2.09 -1.82 -5.65
C VAL A 454 2.75 -0.43 -5.68
N HIS A 455 2.05 0.60 -6.18
CA HIS A 455 2.56 1.98 -6.19
C HIS A 455 2.29 2.78 -4.91
N ILE A 456 1.57 2.20 -3.94
CA ILE A 456 1.05 2.91 -2.76
C ILE A 456 2.17 3.55 -1.92
N TYR A 457 3.16 2.78 -1.43
CA TYR A 457 4.28 3.36 -0.66
C TYR A 457 5.11 4.39 -1.44
N PRO A 458 5.62 4.10 -2.67
CA PRO A 458 6.40 5.09 -3.40
C PRO A 458 5.63 6.39 -3.69
N LEU A 459 4.35 6.29 -4.06
CA LEU A 459 3.50 7.45 -4.32
C LEU A 459 3.18 8.22 -3.04
N MET A 460 3.00 7.55 -1.91
CA MET A 460 2.80 8.18 -0.61
C MET A 460 4.03 8.99 -0.18
N ALA A 461 5.20 8.36 -0.19
CA ALA A 461 6.46 8.97 0.25
C ALA A 461 6.82 10.21 -0.59
N ALA A 462 6.74 10.09 -1.93
CA ALA A 462 7.10 11.18 -2.83
C ALA A 462 5.97 12.19 -3.09
N GLY A 463 4.71 11.75 -3.07
CA GLY A 463 3.54 12.62 -3.28
C GLY A 463 3.36 13.64 -2.17
N CYS A 464 3.70 13.28 -0.92
CA CYS A 464 3.75 14.21 0.21
C CYS A 464 4.77 15.36 0.03
N GLU A 465 5.81 15.15 -0.79
CA GLU A 465 6.82 16.16 -1.13
C GLU A 465 6.43 17.05 -2.33
N ALA A 466 5.30 16.79 -2.99
CA ALA A 466 4.81 17.61 -4.11
C ALA A 466 4.46 19.04 -3.66
N ALA A 467 5.15 20.02 -4.24
CA ALA A 467 5.09 21.42 -3.79
C ALA A 467 4.66 22.42 -4.88
N THR A 468 4.64 22.02 -6.15
CA THR A 468 4.00 22.82 -7.22
C THR A 468 2.57 22.33 -7.45
N ASP A 469 1.71 23.21 -7.95
CA ASP A 469 0.31 22.85 -8.28
C ASP A 469 0.25 21.78 -9.38
N GLU A 470 1.23 21.77 -10.30
CA GLU A 470 1.42 20.76 -11.34
C GLU A 470 1.76 19.38 -10.75
N ASP A 471 2.79 19.29 -9.90
CA ASP A 471 3.17 18.03 -9.23
C ASP A 471 2.01 17.50 -8.37
N ARG A 472 1.34 18.38 -7.62
CA ARG A 472 0.19 18.01 -6.78
C ARG A 472 -1.00 17.52 -7.60
N GLN A 473 -1.26 18.12 -8.76
CA GLN A 473 -2.32 17.67 -9.65
C GLN A 473 -1.99 16.31 -10.27
N TRP A 474 -0.74 16.07 -10.67
CA TRP A 474 -0.29 14.76 -11.15
C TRP A 474 -0.44 13.67 -10.09
N VAL A 475 0.00 13.94 -8.85
CA VAL A 475 -0.14 13.00 -7.72
C VAL A 475 -1.62 12.69 -7.42
N ARG A 476 -2.48 13.71 -7.43
CA ARG A 476 -3.93 13.55 -7.24
C ARG A 476 -4.54 12.64 -8.31
N GLN A 477 -4.26 12.92 -9.59
CA GLN A 477 -4.75 12.11 -10.72
C GLN A 477 -4.24 10.66 -10.66
N ARG A 478 -3.00 10.45 -10.21
CA ARG A 478 -2.44 9.11 -10.01
C ARG A 478 -3.20 8.35 -8.93
N TRP A 479 -3.46 8.97 -7.77
CA TRP A 479 -4.27 8.37 -6.71
C TRP A 479 -5.72 8.09 -7.14
N GLU A 480 -6.39 9.03 -7.82
CA GLU A 480 -7.76 8.85 -8.34
C GLU A 480 -7.85 7.69 -9.34
N SER A 481 -6.84 7.55 -10.21
CA SER A 481 -6.74 6.43 -11.15
C SER A 481 -6.51 5.09 -10.44
N MET A 482 -5.70 5.07 -9.37
CA MET A 482 -5.49 3.88 -8.53
C MET A 482 -6.76 3.50 -7.77
N SER A 483 -7.48 4.47 -7.18
CA SER A 483 -8.74 4.23 -6.46
C SER A 483 -9.82 3.64 -7.38
N THR A 484 -9.93 4.16 -8.60
CA THR A 484 -10.84 3.63 -9.63
C THR A 484 -10.48 2.20 -10.04
N ARG A 485 -9.19 1.86 -10.10
CA ARG A 485 -8.73 0.53 -10.56
C ARG A 485 -8.79 -0.55 -9.48
N MET A 486 -8.40 -0.21 -8.25
CA MET A 486 -8.23 -1.19 -7.18
C MET A 486 -9.38 -1.20 -6.18
N VAL A 487 -10.22 -0.16 -6.16
CA VAL A 487 -11.50 -0.11 -5.42
C VAL A 487 -11.38 -0.26 -3.87
N ILE A 488 -10.16 -0.42 -3.34
CA ILE A 488 -9.86 -0.53 -1.91
C ILE A 488 -9.79 0.83 -1.20
N GLY A 489 -10.37 0.92 0.01
CA GLY A 489 -10.47 2.18 0.77
C GLY A 489 -9.13 2.74 1.26
N ILE A 490 -8.06 1.94 1.24
CA ILE A 490 -6.72 2.34 1.68
C ILE A 490 -6.11 3.45 0.80
N ILE A 491 -6.47 3.47 -0.50
CA ILE A 491 -5.99 4.46 -1.46
C ILE A 491 -6.63 5.83 -1.19
N ASP A 492 -7.93 5.83 -0.88
CA ASP A 492 -8.67 7.05 -0.54
C ASP A 492 -8.08 7.69 0.72
N ARG A 493 -7.74 6.89 1.75
CA ARG A 493 -7.01 7.36 2.94
C ARG A 493 -5.63 7.93 2.61
N CYS A 494 -4.85 7.28 1.75
CA CYS A 494 -3.51 7.77 1.39
C CYS A 494 -3.59 9.12 0.66
N LEU A 495 -4.59 9.31 -0.20
CA LEU A 495 -4.87 10.58 -0.85
C LEU A 495 -5.27 11.67 0.17
N ASP A 496 -6.08 11.35 1.17
CA ASP A 496 -6.48 12.32 2.19
C ASP A 496 -5.33 12.73 3.12
N ILE A 497 -4.49 11.78 3.54
CA ILE A 497 -3.24 12.09 4.27
C ILE A 497 -2.32 12.97 3.40
N THR A 498 -2.19 12.66 2.10
CA THR A 498 -1.38 13.46 1.16
C THR A 498 -1.87 14.92 1.09
N LYS A 499 -3.19 15.13 0.98
CA LYS A 499 -3.82 16.47 1.00
C LYS A 499 -3.57 17.21 2.32
N GLU A 500 -3.69 16.52 3.46
CA GLU A 500 -3.45 17.13 4.78
C GLU A 500 -1.97 17.53 4.96
N VAL A 501 -1.02 16.70 4.51
CA VAL A 501 0.41 17.05 4.53
C VAL A 501 0.65 18.34 3.73
N TRP A 502 0.04 18.48 2.55
CA TRP A 502 0.11 19.70 1.75
C TRP A 502 -0.48 20.91 2.51
N ALA A 503 -1.68 20.78 3.11
CA ALA A 503 -2.33 21.85 3.86
C ALA A 503 -1.51 22.32 5.08
N ARG A 504 -0.91 21.38 5.82
CA ARG A 504 0.00 21.67 6.94
C ARG A 504 1.26 22.40 6.47
N ARG A 505 1.88 21.95 5.37
CA ARG A 505 3.09 22.56 4.78
C ARG A 505 2.82 23.97 4.23
N ASP A 506 1.68 24.18 3.58
CA ASP A 506 1.28 25.49 3.06
C ASP A 506 1.03 26.48 4.22
N THR A 507 0.37 26.02 5.28
CA THR A 507 0.17 26.78 6.53
C THR A 507 1.50 27.14 7.20
N TYR A 508 2.45 26.21 7.26
CA TYR A 508 3.80 26.45 7.77
C TYR A 508 4.53 27.51 6.93
N ALA A 509 4.56 27.35 5.61
CA ALA A 509 5.20 28.28 4.68
C ALA A 509 4.58 29.69 4.77
N ALA A 510 3.25 29.80 4.92
CA ALA A 510 2.57 31.07 5.12
C ALA A 510 2.99 31.76 6.44
N ARG A 511 3.09 31.01 7.55
CA ARG A 511 3.55 31.53 8.85
C ARG A 511 5.00 32.03 8.79
N ILE A 512 5.91 31.30 8.13
CA ILE A 512 7.31 31.72 7.95
C ILE A 512 7.40 33.00 7.08
N ARG A 513 6.70 33.05 5.94
CA ARG A 513 6.64 34.25 5.08
C ARG A 513 6.06 35.47 5.83
N GLY A 514 5.09 35.26 6.72
CA GLY A 514 4.53 36.28 7.59
C GLY A 514 5.58 36.89 8.53
N LYS A 515 6.35 36.04 9.23
CA LYS A 515 7.43 36.49 10.14
C LYS A 515 8.50 37.32 9.43
N VAL A 516 8.94 36.89 8.24
CA VAL A 516 9.95 37.62 7.44
C VAL A 516 9.44 39.01 7.00
N LYS A 517 8.17 39.11 6.59
CA LYS A 517 7.53 40.40 6.23
C LYS A 517 7.35 41.36 7.42
N VAL A 518 7.24 40.85 8.65
CA VAL A 518 7.17 41.69 9.86
C VAL A 518 8.57 42.16 10.28
N ALA A 519 9.58 41.28 10.26
CA ALA A 519 10.95 41.63 10.59
C ALA A 519 11.51 42.75 9.69
N THR A 520 11.28 42.64 8.37
CA THR A 520 11.70 43.65 7.37
C THR A 520 10.94 44.98 7.47
N LYS A 521 9.72 44.99 8.01
CA LYS A 521 9.02 46.25 8.34
C LYS A 521 9.55 46.88 9.63
N SER A 522 9.95 46.08 10.62
CA SER A 522 10.51 46.57 11.89
C SER A 522 11.91 47.17 11.73
N SER A 523 12.69 46.77 10.72
CA SER A 523 14.05 47.28 10.50
C SER A 523 14.13 48.61 9.75
N ASN A 524 13.01 49.16 9.26
CA ASN A 524 12.97 50.34 8.39
C ASN A 524 12.41 51.62 9.06
N SER A 525 12.54 51.74 10.38
CA SER A 525 12.58 53.08 11.00
C SER A 525 14.01 53.63 10.91
N HIS A 526 14.17 54.94 10.67
CA HIS A 526 15.46 55.65 10.54
C HIS A 526 16.19 55.57 9.19
N LYS A 527 15.57 56.14 8.14
CA LYS A 527 16.26 57.09 7.23
C LYS A 527 15.26 57.98 6.50
N ARG A 528 15.16 59.26 6.92
CA ARG A 528 14.53 60.34 6.14
C ARG A 528 15.57 60.92 5.17
N GLY A 529 15.14 61.23 3.95
CA GLY A 529 15.77 62.26 3.12
C GLY A 529 16.55 61.76 1.89
N ALA A 530 15.85 61.67 0.76
CA ALA A 530 16.26 62.26 -0.54
C ALA A 530 15.07 62.15 -1.53
N SER A 531 14.90 63.15 -2.39
CA SER A 531 13.82 63.28 -3.38
C SER A 531 14.27 62.87 -4.80
N PRO A 532 13.36 62.71 -5.77
CA PRO A 532 13.56 61.82 -6.93
C PRO A 532 14.03 62.51 -8.21
N ASN A 533 14.56 61.68 -9.12
CA ASN A 533 14.75 61.76 -10.59
C ASN A 533 15.62 60.51 -10.96
N GLU A 534 15.71 59.92 -12.16
CA GLU A 534 15.07 59.97 -13.49
C GLU A 534 15.38 58.58 -14.14
N GLU A 535 14.74 58.03 -15.19
CA GLU A 535 13.71 58.48 -16.16
C GLU A 535 12.79 57.29 -16.54
N MET A 536 12.35 57.12 -17.80
CA MET A 536 11.64 55.95 -18.35
C MET A 536 12.23 55.52 -19.71
N SER A 537 12.43 54.22 -19.95
CA SER A 537 12.76 53.67 -21.29
C SER A 537 12.29 52.23 -21.47
N ASP A 538 11.40 52.00 -22.43
CA ASP A 538 10.88 50.70 -22.89
C ASP A 538 11.80 50.02 -23.94
N GLU A 539 11.30 48.91 -24.52
CA GLU A 539 11.77 48.22 -25.76
C GLU A 539 12.85 47.10 -25.60
N PRO A 540 12.84 46.02 -26.42
CA PRO A 540 12.12 44.82 -26.00
C PRO A 540 12.91 43.50 -26.10
N VAL A 541 12.30 42.42 -25.61
CA VAL A 541 12.84 41.05 -25.58
C VAL A 541 12.88 40.42 -26.98
N ARG A 542 14.00 39.77 -27.34
CA ARG A 542 14.14 38.92 -28.52
C ARG A 542 14.59 37.51 -28.13
N TRP A 543 13.87 36.50 -28.60
CA TRP A 543 14.17 35.07 -28.39
C TRP A 543 14.88 34.45 -29.62
N ASN A 544 15.44 33.24 -29.42
CA ASN A 544 16.07 32.31 -30.39
C ASN A 544 17.50 32.73 -30.87
N GLU A 545 18.47 31.83 -31.13
CA GLU A 545 18.47 30.34 -31.13
C GLU A 545 19.90 29.72 -31.07
N CYS A 546 19.98 28.46 -30.63
CA CYS A 546 20.86 27.36 -31.08
C CYS A 546 22.42 27.43 -31.23
N PHE A 547 23.08 26.62 -30.38
CA PHE A 547 23.99 25.48 -30.72
C PHE A 547 25.45 25.63 -31.28
N VAL A 548 26.25 24.60 -30.94
CA VAL A 548 27.54 24.11 -31.48
C VAL A 548 28.88 24.81 -31.11
N GLY A 549 29.74 24.06 -30.39
CA GLY A 549 31.08 23.74 -30.91
C GLY A 549 32.34 24.48 -30.40
N ALA A 550 33.09 23.78 -29.54
CA ALA A 550 34.56 23.79 -29.38
C ALA A 550 35.43 24.85 -30.11
N ASN A 551 36.25 25.62 -29.35
CA ASN A 551 37.68 25.27 -29.20
C ASN A 551 38.46 26.04 -28.11
N LYS A 552 39.63 25.50 -27.77
CA LYS A 552 40.59 26.01 -26.77
C LYS A 552 41.21 27.37 -27.13
N ARG A 553 41.45 28.24 -26.13
CA ARG A 553 42.70 29.04 -25.98
C ARG A 553 42.88 29.57 -24.55
N ARG A 554 44.11 29.99 -24.24
CA ARG A 554 44.67 30.08 -22.87
C ARG A 554 44.90 31.53 -22.42
N ALA A 555 44.54 31.79 -21.17
CA ALA A 555 44.77 32.95 -20.29
C ALA A 555 45.72 34.10 -20.72
N THR A 556 45.26 35.31 -20.43
CA THR A 556 46.08 36.43 -19.94
C THR A 556 45.51 36.93 -18.60
N ILE A 557 46.35 37.47 -17.73
CA ILE A 557 46.03 37.82 -16.33
C ILE A 557 45.97 39.34 -16.18
N GLY A 558 44.92 39.85 -15.53
CA GLY A 558 44.73 41.27 -15.16
C GLY A 558 43.68 41.39 -14.04
N PRO A 559 43.74 42.41 -13.16
CA PRO A 559 43.30 42.23 -11.77
C PRO A 559 41.90 42.78 -11.42
N PHE A 560 41.25 42.09 -10.48
CA PHE A 560 40.16 42.56 -9.60
C PHE A 560 39.02 43.39 -10.21
N ASP A 561 37.95 42.70 -10.61
CA ASP A 561 36.58 43.25 -10.60
C ASP A 561 35.66 42.32 -9.78
N ILE A 562 34.87 42.90 -8.88
CA ILE A 562 33.95 42.17 -8.00
C ILE A 562 32.59 42.06 -8.72
N PRO A 563 32.04 40.85 -8.97
CA PRO A 563 30.73 40.73 -9.59
C PRO A 563 29.64 41.26 -8.66
N ARG A 564 28.86 42.25 -9.15
CA ARG A 564 27.57 42.58 -8.51
C ARG A 564 26.64 41.37 -8.63
N PRO A 565 25.88 41.01 -7.56
CA PRO A 565 24.95 39.91 -7.64
C PRO A 565 23.77 40.28 -8.55
N THR A 566 23.72 39.68 -9.74
CA THR A 566 22.51 39.67 -10.56
C THR A 566 21.43 38.91 -9.80
N THR A 567 20.29 39.57 -9.54
CA THR A 567 19.15 38.95 -8.87
C THR A 567 18.50 37.91 -9.79
N VAL A 568 18.93 36.65 -9.64
CA VAL A 568 18.22 35.50 -10.22
C VAL A 568 16.83 35.48 -9.59
N ARG A 569 15.80 35.53 -10.43
CA ARG A 569 14.40 35.36 -10.02
C ARG A 569 14.23 33.95 -9.48
N GLU A 570 14.13 33.80 -8.16
CA GLU A 570 13.92 32.51 -7.50
C GLU A 570 12.71 31.78 -8.12
N GLN A 571 12.98 30.68 -8.83
CA GLN A 571 11.97 29.63 -8.95
C GLN A 571 11.65 29.13 -7.54
N ARG A 572 10.36 29.02 -7.22
CA ARG A 572 9.88 28.60 -5.90
C ARG A 572 10.37 27.18 -5.60
N ARG A 573 11.50 27.05 -4.91
CA ARG A 573 11.95 25.79 -4.31
C ARG A 573 10.99 25.45 -3.17
N GLY A 574 10.26 24.36 -3.34
CA GLY A 574 9.17 23.96 -2.45
C GLY A 574 9.61 23.25 -1.16
N SER A 575 10.83 22.72 -1.14
CA SER A 575 11.49 22.27 0.09
C SER A 575 12.31 23.42 0.66
N THR A 576 12.11 23.75 1.94
CA THR A 576 12.91 24.73 2.69
C THR A 576 14.22 24.14 3.18
N ASP A 577 14.91 23.42 2.30
CA ASP A 577 16.36 23.28 2.38
C ASP A 577 16.95 24.67 2.11
N PHE A 578 17.36 25.39 3.17
CA PHE A 578 17.77 26.81 3.11
C PHE A 578 19.14 27.04 2.44
N GLY A 579 19.46 26.28 1.38
CA GLY A 579 20.77 26.28 0.71
C GLY A 579 21.91 25.73 1.58
N THR A 580 21.63 25.33 2.82
CA THR A 580 22.59 24.81 3.80
C THR A 580 22.62 23.28 3.88
N GLY A 581 21.72 22.57 3.21
CA GLY A 581 21.60 21.11 3.29
C GLY A 581 21.12 20.63 4.67
N VAL A 582 20.28 21.41 5.35
CA VAL A 582 19.76 21.10 6.68
C VAL A 582 18.25 21.02 6.62
N VAL A 583 17.73 19.80 6.69
CA VAL A 583 16.29 19.53 6.78
C VAL A 583 15.76 20.07 8.10
N ASP A 584 14.76 20.94 8.02
CA ASP A 584 14.02 21.45 9.19
C ASP A 584 13.37 20.27 9.94
N ARG A 585 13.54 20.21 11.27
CA ARG A 585 13.01 19.13 12.13
C ARG A 585 11.52 18.90 11.91
N GLU A 586 10.75 19.93 11.56
CA GLU A 586 9.31 19.80 11.26
C GLU A 586 8.97 18.96 10.01
N PHE A 587 9.91 18.78 9.07
CA PHE A 587 9.76 17.93 7.88
C PHE A 587 10.31 16.51 8.05
N THR A 588 11.13 16.27 9.08
CA THR A 588 11.66 14.92 9.39
C THR A 588 10.56 13.96 9.85
N VAL A 589 10.86 12.67 9.93
CA VAL A 589 9.95 11.63 10.50
C VAL A 589 9.50 11.89 11.95
N ARG A 590 10.13 12.85 12.65
CA ARG A 590 9.77 13.34 13.99
C ARG A 590 8.90 14.60 13.98
N GLY A 591 8.77 15.25 12.82
CA GLY A 591 8.15 16.55 12.63
C GLY A 591 6.68 16.48 12.26
N ARG A 592 5.93 17.56 12.46
CA ARG A 592 4.46 17.59 12.28
C ARG A 592 4.00 17.67 10.83
N LEU A 593 4.93 17.93 9.90
CA LEU A 593 4.70 18.07 8.46
C LEU A 593 5.05 16.79 7.67
N HIS A 594 5.32 15.70 8.38
CA HIS A 594 5.54 14.36 7.84
C HIS A 594 4.26 13.52 7.91
N TRP A 595 4.04 12.65 6.92
CA TRP A 595 2.83 11.85 6.78
C TRP A 595 2.60 10.87 7.95
N LEU A 596 3.67 10.36 8.58
CA LEU A 596 3.58 9.54 9.80
C LEU A 596 2.98 10.31 10.98
N SER A 597 3.18 11.62 11.04
CA SER A 597 2.63 12.46 12.10
C SER A 597 1.16 12.80 11.83
N VAL A 598 0.76 12.93 10.57
CA VAL A 598 -0.66 13.01 10.19
C VAL A 598 -1.40 11.73 10.57
N MET A 599 -0.88 10.56 10.19
CA MET A 599 -1.40 9.25 10.60
C MET A 599 -1.58 9.17 12.11
N LYS A 600 -0.53 9.50 12.88
CA LYS A 600 -0.55 9.51 14.34
C LYS A 600 -1.61 10.45 14.92
N ASP A 601 -1.71 11.69 14.41
CA ASP A 601 -2.66 12.69 14.91
C ASP A 601 -4.13 12.30 14.64
N TRP A 602 -4.38 11.51 13.58
CA TRP A 602 -5.71 11.02 13.22
C TRP A 602 -6.07 9.67 13.88
N GLY A 603 -5.15 9.04 14.62
CA GLY A 603 -5.33 7.68 15.14
C GLY A 603 -5.42 6.64 14.03
N TRP A 604 -4.79 6.91 12.87
CA TRP A 604 -4.77 6.02 11.72
C TRP A 604 -3.44 5.29 11.64
N GLU A 605 -3.52 4.00 11.37
CA GLU A 605 -2.39 3.19 10.93
C GLU A 605 -2.82 2.60 9.57
N VAL A 606 -1.95 2.67 8.56
CA VAL A 606 -2.30 2.38 7.16
C VAL A 606 -1.21 1.52 6.56
N LEU A 607 -1.58 0.40 5.94
CA LEU A 607 -0.64 -0.44 5.20
C LEU A 607 -0.36 0.20 3.82
N LEU A 608 0.90 0.40 3.45
CA LEU A 608 1.26 1.13 2.22
C LEU A 608 1.56 0.19 1.02
N GLY A 609 0.74 -0.83 0.83
CA GLY A 609 0.87 -1.88 -0.19
C GLY A 609 -0.43 -2.63 -0.39
#